data_AF-A0A2T1FI84-F1
#
_entry.id   AF-A0A2T1FI84-F1
#
_cell.length_a   1.000
_cell.length_b   1.000
_cell.length_c   1.000
_cell.angle_alpha   90.00
_cell.angle_beta   90.00
_cell.angle_gamma   90.00
#
_symmetry.space_group_name_H-M   'P 1'
#
loop_
_entity.id
_entity.type
_entity.pdbx_description
1 polymer ?
#
loop_
_entity_poly.entity_id
_entity_poly.type
_entity_poly.pdbx_seq_one_letter_code
_entity_poly.pdbx_strand_id
1 'polypeptide(L)'
;MSDSALTPQSSASKNEALPSRENNLVIQTRIRRSIWKIAFATLLLMAVGSATRVMNAGLACPDWPLCYGQLVPTAQMNLQVFLEWFHRLDAALIGLSTLGLVASSWWFRQQLPRWLPWANTFALSLILLQGALGAFTVTELLRFDIVTAH
;
A
#
# COMPACT_ATOMS: atom_id res chain seq x y z
N MET A 1 -47.15 -12.53 48.30
CA MET A 1 -46.87 -13.86 47.72
C MET A 1 -46.96 -13.69 46.21
N SER A 2 -45.89 -13.46 45.46
CA SER A 2 -44.49 -13.85 45.65
C SER A 2 -43.53 -12.82 45.06
N ASP A 3 -42.45 -12.58 45.78
CA ASP A 3 -41.18 -12.05 45.28
C ASP A 3 -40.49 -13.06 44.35
N SER A 4 -39.46 -12.57 43.63
CA SER A 4 -38.28 -13.29 43.12
C SER A 4 -38.23 -13.52 41.60
N ALA A 5 -37.45 -12.69 40.90
CA ALA A 5 -36.38 -13.14 40.00
C ALA A 5 -35.61 -11.92 39.42
N LEU A 6 -34.75 -11.28 40.21
CA LEU A 6 -33.65 -10.48 39.69
C LEU A 6 -32.56 -11.45 39.20
N THR A 7 -32.44 -11.64 37.89
CA THR A 7 -31.38 -12.46 37.28
C THR A 7 -30.03 -11.71 37.27
N PRO A 8 -28.93 -12.29 37.78
CA PRO A 8 -27.59 -11.72 37.70
C PRO A 8 -26.89 -12.19 36.42
N GLN A 9 -27.18 -11.58 35.26
CA GLN A 9 -26.45 -11.85 33.99
C GLN A 9 -25.70 -10.64 33.42
N SER A 10 -25.72 -9.50 34.12
CA SER A 10 -25.21 -8.22 33.59
C SER A 10 -23.69 -8.04 33.74
N SER A 11 -23.04 -8.71 34.69
CA SER A 11 -21.63 -8.45 35.03
C SER A 11 -20.61 -9.27 34.21
N ALA A 12 -20.87 -10.55 33.98
CA ALA A 12 -19.95 -11.42 33.23
C ALA A 12 -19.89 -11.06 31.73
N SER A 13 -21.05 -10.80 31.10
CA SER A 13 -21.12 -10.39 29.69
C SER A 13 -20.47 -9.03 29.43
N LYS A 14 -20.56 -8.07 30.37
CA LYS A 14 -19.88 -6.77 30.25
C LYS A 14 -18.37 -6.91 30.32
N ASN A 15 -17.86 -7.76 31.21
CA ASN A 15 -16.42 -7.87 31.45
C ASN A 15 -15.68 -8.60 30.32
N GLU A 16 -16.31 -9.50 29.58
CA GLU A 16 -15.72 -10.15 28.39
C GLU A 16 -15.90 -9.32 27.10
N ALA A 17 -16.99 -8.55 26.99
CA ALA A 17 -17.26 -7.69 25.83
C ALA A 17 -16.37 -6.43 25.78
N LEU A 18 -15.94 -5.90 26.93
CA LEU A 18 -15.09 -4.70 27.00
C LEU A 18 -13.68 -4.90 26.40
N PRO A 19 -12.88 -5.91 26.82
CA PRO A 19 -11.51 -6.09 26.31
C PRO A 19 -11.48 -6.49 24.84
N SER A 20 -12.45 -7.29 24.36
CA SER A 20 -12.56 -7.65 22.94
C SER A 20 -12.91 -6.45 22.06
N ARG A 21 -13.84 -5.59 22.51
CA ARG A 21 -14.21 -4.36 21.80
C ARG A 21 -13.06 -3.36 21.75
N GLU A 22 -12.33 -3.18 22.85
CA GLU A 22 -11.14 -2.31 22.90
C GLU A 22 -10.06 -2.78 21.93
N ASN A 23 -9.72 -4.07 21.94
CA ASN A 23 -8.74 -4.66 21.02
C ASN A 23 -9.15 -4.46 19.55
N ASN A 24 -10.42 -4.66 19.22
CA ASN A 24 -10.94 -4.44 17.86
C ASN A 24 -10.79 -2.96 17.44
N LEU A 25 -11.09 -2.01 18.33
CA LEU A 25 -10.93 -0.57 18.06
C LEU A 25 -9.47 -0.18 17.85
N VAL A 26 -8.55 -0.73 18.66
CA VAL A 26 -7.09 -0.51 18.51
C VAL A 26 -6.59 -1.07 17.17
N ILE A 27 -7.05 -2.26 16.77
CA ILE A 27 -6.66 -2.88 15.49
C ILE A 27 -7.22 -2.09 14.31
N GLN A 28 -8.50 -1.70 14.37
CA GLN A 28 -9.13 -0.86 13.33
C GLN A 28 -8.43 0.49 13.18
N THR A 29 -8.09 1.16 14.27
CA THR A 29 -7.37 2.45 14.23
C THR A 29 -5.95 2.31 13.70
N ARG A 30 -5.22 1.24 14.07
CA ARG A 30 -3.90 0.94 13.50
C ARG A 30 -3.97 0.71 11.99
N ILE A 31 -4.90 -0.13 11.52
CA ILE A 31 -5.10 -0.41 10.09
C ILE A 31 -5.50 0.85 9.34
N ARG A 32 -6.45 1.63 9.85
CA ARG A 32 -6.86 2.91 9.25
C ARG A 32 -5.69 3.89 9.15
N ARG A 33 -4.84 3.96 10.18
CA ARG A 33 -3.64 4.81 10.16
C ARG A 33 -2.63 4.34 9.12
N SER A 34 -2.44 3.03 8.96
CA SER A 34 -1.58 2.46 7.91
C SER A 34 -2.13 2.76 6.51
N ILE A 35 -3.45 2.63 6.30
CA ILE A 35 -4.11 3.00 5.04
C ILE A 35 -3.86 4.48 4.70
N TRP A 36 -4.06 5.38 5.66
CA TRP A 36 -3.81 6.81 5.44
C TRP A 36 -2.36 7.13 5.10
N LYS A 37 -1.40 6.46 5.75
CA LYS A 37 0.03 6.61 5.43
C LYS A 37 0.34 6.13 4.01
N ILE A 38 -0.18 4.97 3.61
CA ILE A 38 0.02 4.40 2.27
C ILE A 38 -0.65 5.28 1.21
N ALA A 39 -1.86 5.78 1.46
CA ALA A 39 -2.56 6.69 0.55
C ALA A 39 -1.76 7.99 0.34
N PHE A 40 -1.27 8.59 1.42
CA PHE A 40 -0.43 9.78 1.32
C PHE A 40 0.89 9.51 0.58
N ALA A 41 1.56 8.39 0.88
CA ALA A 41 2.77 7.98 0.17
C ALA A 41 2.50 7.75 -1.34
N THR A 42 1.36 7.17 -1.68
CA THR A 42 0.96 6.95 -3.08
C THR A 42 0.73 8.26 -3.83
N LEU A 43 0.14 9.28 -3.17
CA LEU A 43 0.01 10.62 -3.74
C LEU A 43 1.37 11.27 -4.01
N LEU A 44 2.33 11.13 -3.08
CA LEU A 44 3.70 11.58 -3.30
C LEU A 44 4.35 10.82 -4.46
N LEU A 45 4.17 9.51 -4.54
CA LEU A 45 4.68 8.69 -5.66
C LEU A 45 4.14 9.18 -7.02
N MET A 46 2.84 9.51 -7.09
CA MET A 46 2.25 10.09 -8.31
C MET A 46 2.88 11.45 -8.67
N ALA A 47 3.16 12.31 -7.67
CA ALA A 47 3.83 13.59 -7.89
C ALA A 47 5.29 13.41 -8.37
N VAL A 48 6.01 12.42 -7.83
CA VAL A 48 7.34 12.07 -8.31
C VAL A 48 7.27 11.51 -9.73
N GLY A 49 6.30 10.65 -10.04
CA GLY A 49 6.09 10.10 -11.39
C GLY A 49 5.72 11.17 -12.44
N SER A 50 4.98 12.21 -12.06
CA SER A 50 4.73 13.34 -12.96
C SER A 50 5.98 14.18 -13.16
N ALA A 51 6.78 14.40 -12.10
CA ALA A 51 8.07 15.09 -12.21
C ALA A 51 9.07 14.35 -13.10
N THR A 52 9.17 13.01 -12.99
CA THR A 52 10.06 12.19 -13.85
C THR A 52 9.65 12.31 -15.32
N ARG A 53 8.34 12.31 -15.62
CA ARG A 53 7.81 12.53 -16.97
C ARG A 53 8.18 13.90 -17.52
N VAL A 54 7.94 14.97 -16.75
CA VAL A 54 8.20 16.36 -17.18
C VAL A 54 9.69 16.63 -17.37
N MET A 55 10.54 16.04 -16.53
CA MET A 55 11.99 16.15 -16.65
C MET A 55 12.60 15.24 -17.72
N ASN A 56 11.76 14.54 -18.50
CA ASN A 56 12.15 13.56 -19.51
C ASN A 56 13.11 12.49 -18.96
N ALA A 57 12.97 12.18 -17.66
CA ALA A 57 13.83 11.26 -16.92
C ALA A 57 13.36 9.80 -17.04
N GLY A 58 12.22 9.53 -17.68
CA GLY A 58 11.66 8.18 -17.80
C GLY A 58 12.45 7.22 -18.70
N LEU A 59 13.53 7.70 -19.35
CA LEU A 59 14.49 6.92 -20.14
C LEU A 59 15.91 7.00 -19.56
N ALA A 60 16.07 7.53 -18.34
CA ALA A 60 17.39 7.74 -17.76
C ALA A 60 18.06 6.42 -17.36
N CYS A 61 17.27 5.41 -17.02
CA CYS A 61 17.68 4.03 -16.79
C CYS A 61 17.27 3.12 -17.97
N PRO A 62 18.21 2.53 -18.71
CA PRO A 62 17.90 1.65 -19.84
C PRO A 62 17.35 0.27 -19.44
N ASP A 63 17.46 -0.10 -18.16
CA ASP A 63 17.11 -1.43 -17.64
C ASP A 63 16.03 -1.36 -16.56
N TRP A 64 15.36 -2.49 -16.33
CA TRP A 64 14.46 -2.77 -15.21
C TRP A 64 14.64 -4.24 -14.79
N PRO A 65 14.73 -4.59 -13.49
CA PRO A 65 14.51 -3.78 -12.29
C PRO A 65 15.72 -2.98 -11.78
N LEU A 66 16.92 -3.25 -12.29
CA LEU A 66 18.13 -2.49 -11.97
C LEU A 66 18.28 -1.27 -12.90
N CYS A 67 19.03 -0.25 -12.48
CA CYS A 67 19.39 0.90 -13.32
C CYS A 67 20.90 0.83 -13.60
N TYR A 68 21.31 0.75 -14.87
CA TYR A 68 22.73 0.51 -15.26
C TYR A 68 23.33 -0.75 -14.62
N GLY A 69 22.54 -1.81 -14.47
CA GLY A 69 23.00 -3.03 -13.79
C GLY A 69 23.37 -2.85 -12.30
N GLN A 70 23.00 -1.73 -11.69
CA GLN A 70 23.21 -1.45 -10.27
C GLN A 70 21.90 -1.13 -9.54
N LEU A 71 21.88 -1.42 -8.23
CA LEU A 71 20.77 -1.02 -7.35
C LEU A 71 20.84 0.47 -6.98
N VAL A 72 22.02 1.08 -6.98
CA VAL A 72 22.23 2.51 -6.72
C VAL A 72 23.32 3.02 -7.67
N PRO A 73 22.95 3.71 -8.78
CA PRO A 73 23.93 4.24 -9.72
C PRO A 73 24.56 5.53 -9.17
N THR A 74 25.53 5.41 -8.27
CA THR A 74 26.24 6.56 -7.68
C THR A 74 27.24 7.21 -8.62
N ALA A 75 27.74 6.45 -9.61
CA ALA A 75 28.77 6.94 -10.56
C ALA A 75 28.20 7.83 -11.67
N GLN A 76 26.91 7.72 -12.02
CA GLN A 76 26.24 8.48 -13.08
C GLN A 76 25.06 9.30 -12.54
N MET A 77 25.12 9.64 -11.25
CA MET A 77 24.01 10.20 -10.48
C MET A 77 23.71 11.66 -10.92
N ASN A 78 22.83 11.81 -11.90
CA ASN A 78 22.22 13.08 -12.31
C ASN A 78 20.80 13.19 -11.73
N LEU A 79 20.22 14.40 -11.67
CA LEU A 79 18.87 14.65 -11.15
C LEU A 79 17.82 13.75 -11.83
N GLN A 80 17.94 13.52 -13.13
CA GLN A 80 17.05 12.62 -13.88
C GLN A 80 17.15 11.17 -13.38
N VAL A 81 18.37 10.62 -13.30
CA VAL A 81 18.62 9.24 -12.81
C VAL A 81 18.18 9.09 -11.35
N PHE A 82 18.44 10.10 -10.53
CA PHE A 82 18.00 10.12 -9.13
C PHE A 82 16.48 10.07 -9.02
N LEU A 83 15.75 10.86 -9.80
CA LEU A 83 14.29 10.87 -9.78
C LEU A 83 13.69 9.54 -10.23
N GLU A 84 14.23 8.93 -11.30
CA GLU A 84 13.74 7.63 -11.76
C GLU A 84 14.03 6.52 -10.74
N TRP A 85 15.25 6.48 -10.20
CA TRP A 85 15.64 5.55 -9.15
C TRP A 85 14.78 5.73 -7.88
N PHE A 86 14.58 6.97 -7.44
CA PHE A 86 13.78 7.30 -6.26
C PHE A 86 12.31 6.91 -6.45
N HIS A 87 11.75 7.16 -7.64
CA HIS A 87 10.41 6.71 -8.00
C HIS A 87 10.26 5.18 -7.91
N ARG A 88 11.23 4.42 -8.44
CA ARG A 88 11.24 2.94 -8.37
C ARG A 88 11.35 2.45 -6.93
N LEU A 89 12.20 3.08 -6.11
CA LEU A 89 12.37 2.76 -4.69
C LEU A 89 11.08 3.00 -3.90
N ASP A 90 10.45 4.16 -4.08
CA ASP A 90 9.19 4.50 -3.41
C ASP A 90 8.06 3.56 -3.84
N ALA A 91 7.96 3.21 -5.12
CA ALA A 91 6.99 2.24 -5.62
C ALA A 91 7.17 0.87 -4.94
N ALA A 92 8.40 0.39 -4.80
CA ALA A 92 8.70 -0.86 -4.10
C ALA A 92 8.32 -0.79 -2.60
N LEU A 93 8.63 0.33 -1.94
CA LEU A 93 8.30 0.55 -0.52
C LEU A 93 6.79 0.57 -0.28
N ILE A 94 6.02 1.22 -1.15
CA ILE A 94 4.55 1.25 -1.09
C ILE A 94 3.97 -0.14 -1.35
N GLY A 95 4.49 -0.87 -2.34
CA GLY A 95 4.10 -2.25 -2.62
C GLY A 95 4.30 -3.18 -1.42
N LEU A 96 5.49 -3.15 -0.80
CA LEU A 96 5.81 -3.94 0.40
C LEU A 96 4.95 -3.55 1.60
N SER A 97 4.73 -2.26 1.81
CA SER A 97 3.86 -1.75 2.88
C SER A 97 2.42 -2.22 2.70
N THR A 98 1.92 -2.21 1.46
CA THR A 98 0.57 -2.68 1.12
C THR A 98 0.46 -4.20 1.26
N LEU A 99 1.50 -4.96 0.89
CA LEU A 99 1.55 -6.40 1.11
C LEU A 99 1.46 -6.74 2.61
N GLY A 100 2.21 -6.02 3.46
CA GLY A 100 2.11 -6.14 4.92
C GLY A 100 0.74 -5.78 5.47
N LEU A 101 0.09 -4.77 4.90
CA LEU A 101 -1.29 -4.39 5.24
C LEU A 101 -2.30 -5.48 4.85
N VAL A 102 -2.17 -6.07 3.66
CA VAL A 102 -3.01 -7.20 3.20
C VAL A 102 -2.83 -8.39 4.14
N ALA A 103 -1.58 -8.77 4.44
CA ALA A 103 -1.28 -9.86 5.36
C ALA A 103 -1.90 -9.62 6.75
N SER A 104 -1.74 -8.41 7.29
CA SER A 104 -2.33 -8.02 8.58
C SER A 104 -3.87 -8.04 8.52
N SER A 105 -4.47 -7.59 7.42
CA SER A 105 -5.93 -7.55 7.23
C SER A 105 -6.52 -8.96 7.15
N TRP A 106 -5.80 -9.89 6.52
CA TRP A 106 -6.16 -11.31 6.49
C TRP A 106 -5.98 -11.99 7.83
N TRP A 107 -4.92 -11.65 8.56
CA TRP A 107 -4.66 -12.17 9.91
C TRP A 107 -5.76 -11.77 10.90
N PHE A 108 -6.16 -10.50 10.89
CA PHE A 108 -7.21 -9.96 11.75
C PHE A 108 -8.60 -9.99 11.10
N ARG A 109 -8.85 -10.87 10.12
CA ARG A 109 -10.11 -10.92 9.35
C ARG A 109 -11.37 -11.11 10.20
N GLN A 110 -11.25 -11.73 11.38
CA GLN A 110 -12.37 -11.97 12.30
C GLN A 110 -12.79 -10.71 13.06
N GLN A 111 -11.92 -9.70 13.13
CA GLN A 111 -12.10 -8.47 13.89
C GLN A 111 -12.39 -7.25 12.98
N LEU A 112 -12.35 -7.49 11.66
CA LEU A 112 -12.51 -6.50 10.61
C LEU A 112 -13.75 -6.83 9.76
N PRO A 113 -14.34 -5.82 9.10
CA PRO A 113 -15.44 -6.07 8.16
C PRO A 113 -14.96 -6.98 7.02
N ARG A 114 -15.80 -7.95 6.63
CA ARG A 114 -15.47 -8.99 5.64
C ARG A 114 -15.03 -8.44 4.27
N TRP A 115 -15.44 -7.23 3.88
CA TRP A 115 -15.03 -6.63 2.61
C TRP A 115 -13.58 -6.13 2.63
N LEU A 116 -13.06 -5.71 3.79
CA LEU A 116 -11.80 -4.97 3.90
C LEU A 116 -10.56 -5.77 3.47
N PRO A 117 -10.40 -7.06 3.83
CA PRO A 117 -9.29 -7.86 3.30
C PRO A 117 -9.37 -8.02 1.77
N TRP A 118 -10.57 -8.18 1.21
CA TRP A 118 -10.77 -8.26 -0.25
C TRP A 118 -10.42 -6.95 -0.95
N ALA A 119 -10.86 -5.81 -0.42
CA ALA A 119 -10.52 -4.50 -0.94
C ALA A 119 -9.00 -4.24 -0.91
N ASN A 120 -8.32 -4.62 0.17
CA ASN A 120 -6.86 -4.48 0.27
C ASN A 120 -6.14 -5.40 -0.71
N THR A 121 -6.59 -6.64 -0.89
CA THR A 121 -6.04 -7.56 -1.90
C THR A 121 -6.25 -7.01 -3.31
N PHE A 122 -7.41 -6.45 -3.61
CA PHE A 122 -7.68 -5.79 -4.89
C PHE A 122 -6.74 -4.58 -5.12
N ALA A 123 -6.55 -3.73 -4.11
CA ALA A 123 -5.62 -2.61 -4.19
C ALA A 123 -4.17 -3.07 -4.44
N LEU A 124 -3.72 -4.13 -3.78
CA LEU A 124 -2.40 -4.73 -4.03
C LEU A 124 -2.28 -5.22 -5.49
N SER A 125 -3.32 -5.87 -6.02
CA SER A 125 -3.34 -6.31 -7.41
C SER A 125 -3.22 -5.14 -8.38
N LEU A 126 -3.88 -4.00 -8.09
CA LEU A 126 -3.75 -2.78 -8.91
C LEU A 126 -2.33 -2.21 -8.85
N ILE A 127 -1.69 -2.18 -7.67
CA ILE A 127 -0.31 -1.69 -7.53
C ILE A 127 0.66 -2.57 -8.33
N LEU A 128 0.49 -3.90 -8.29
CA LEU A 128 1.30 -4.83 -9.07
C LEU A 128 1.10 -4.64 -10.57
N LEU A 129 -0.15 -4.43 -10.99
CA LEU A 129 -0.47 -4.11 -12.38
C LEU A 129 0.18 -2.78 -12.81
N GLN A 130 0.11 -1.73 -11.98
CA GLN A 130 0.75 -0.44 -12.25
C GLN A 130 2.27 -0.59 -12.38
N GLY A 131 2.90 -1.37 -11.49
CA GLY A 131 4.32 -1.68 -11.56
C GLY A 131 4.70 -2.45 -12.82
N ALA A 132 3.89 -3.42 -13.24
CA ALA A 132 4.09 -4.14 -14.49
C ALA A 132 3.95 -3.23 -15.71
N LEU A 133 2.91 -2.39 -15.75
CA LEU A 133 2.73 -1.39 -16.81
C LEU A 133 3.92 -0.43 -16.88
N GLY A 134 4.44 0.01 -15.73
CA GLY A 134 5.65 0.84 -15.66
C GLY A 134 6.93 0.13 -16.10
N ALA A 135 7.03 -1.20 -15.96
CA ALA A 135 8.12 -1.97 -16.55
C ALA A 135 7.97 -2.05 -18.08
N PHE A 136 6.74 -2.27 -18.57
CA PHE A 136 6.44 -2.31 -20.00
C PHE A 136 6.69 -0.96 -20.71
N THR A 137 6.50 0.19 -20.05
CA THR A 137 6.81 1.49 -20.67
C THR A 137 8.30 1.65 -21.01
N VAL A 138 9.20 1.04 -20.22
CA VAL A 138 10.65 1.05 -20.44
C VAL A 138 11.03 0.10 -21.57
N THR A 139 10.46 -1.11 -21.60
CA THR A 139 10.82 -2.13 -22.60
C THR A 139 10.21 -1.89 -23.98
N GLU A 140 9.05 -1.25 -24.06
CA GLU A 140 8.31 -0.99 -25.32
C GLU A 140 8.56 0.42 -25.90
N LEU A 141 9.63 1.11 -25.47
CA LEU A 141 10.05 2.40 -26.05
C LEU A 141 8.90 3.43 -26.14
N LEU A 142 8.24 3.74 -25.02
CA LEU A 142 7.30 4.88 -24.91
C LEU A 142 6.06 4.82 -25.83
N ARG A 143 5.52 3.63 -26.14
CA ARG A 143 4.19 3.55 -26.78
C ARG A 143 3.14 4.33 -25.97
N PHE A 144 2.56 5.35 -26.60
CA PHE A 144 1.60 6.27 -25.95
C PHE A 144 0.48 5.53 -25.21
N ASP A 145 -0.04 4.44 -25.78
CA ASP A 145 -1.13 3.66 -25.21
C ASP A 145 -0.77 3.06 -23.83
N ILE A 146 0.49 2.63 -23.65
CA ILE A 146 0.96 1.99 -22.41
C ILE A 146 1.19 3.06 -21.34
N VAL A 147 1.71 4.23 -21.73
CA VAL A 147 1.95 5.34 -20.79
C VAL A 147 0.65 6.03 -20.36
N THR A 148 -0.42 5.96 -21.16
CA THR A 148 -1.76 6.46 -20.76
C THR A 148 -2.50 5.45 -19.89
N ALA A 149 -2.25 4.15 -20.06
CA ALA A 149 -2.79 3.11 -19.19
C ALA A 149 -2.11 3.08 -17.81
N HIS A 150 -0.86 3.53 -17.74
CA HIS A 150 -0.09 3.72 -16.50
C HIS A 150 -0.42 5.06 -15.82
#